data_AF-A0A944MWQ5-F1
#
_entry.id   AF-A0A944MWQ5-F1
#
_cell.length_a   1.000
_cell.length_b   1.000
_cell.length_c   1.000
_cell.angle_alpha   90.00
_cell.angle_beta   90.00
_cell.angle_gamma   90.00
#
_symmetry.space_group_name_H-M   'P 1'
#
loop_
_entity.id
_entity.type
_entity.pdbx_description
1 polymer ?
#
loop_
_entity_poly.entity_id
_entity_poly.type
_entity_poly.pdbx_seq_one_letter_code
_entity_poly.pdbx_strand_id
1 'polypeptide(L)'
;MKKIALNVSFIFFVCILYGPTFSLAENIFAEKILEYFPQADVNKDGVLSDEEEAAVSRRAIQRYPKADVDGDGSLSDKEKEQLLKRVVALRKRMNDTSPPTGGFFGSGKSKSGRKPSFDNVKYGENERNVFDIWLADSETPTPLAVYIHGGGFKSGSKEKLKVEKIAALLDAGISVAAINYRFVTTDPLPTAHHDARRAIQFMRSKADEWNIDTNRVAAFGGSAGAQICMWLAYSDDMADATSDDPVERESTRL
;
A
#
# COMPACT_ATOMS: atom_id res chain seq x y z
N MET A 1 -18.49 66.83 51.29
CA MET A 1 -18.71 67.38 49.94
C MET A 1 -19.23 66.25 49.04
N LYS A 2 -20.34 66.52 48.35
CA LYS A 2 -21.09 65.79 47.29
C LYS A 2 -20.40 64.56 46.65
N LYS A 3 -20.99 63.36 46.71
CA LYS A 3 -21.89 62.69 45.72
C LYS A 3 -21.30 62.56 44.29
N ILE A 4 -21.21 61.34 43.75
CA ILE A 4 -22.08 60.75 42.71
C ILE A 4 -21.57 59.33 42.38
N ALA A 5 -22.49 58.36 42.36
CA ALA A 5 -22.34 57.07 41.70
C ALA A 5 -22.88 57.18 40.26
N LEU A 6 -22.33 56.46 39.29
CA LEU A 6 -23.14 55.85 38.24
C LEU A 6 -22.40 54.71 37.53
N ASN A 7 -23.20 53.73 37.15
CA ASN A 7 -22.90 52.49 36.45
C ASN A 7 -23.28 52.67 34.96
N VAL A 8 -22.90 51.70 34.10
CA VAL A 8 -23.48 51.34 32.78
C VAL A 8 -22.77 51.78 31.46
N SER A 9 -22.47 50.74 30.66
CA SER A 9 -22.37 50.56 29.19
C SER A 9 -21.20 51.10 28.33
N PHE A 10 -20.51 50.11 27.73
CA PHE A 10 -20.36 49.86 26.28
C PHE A 10 -19.87 51.02 25.37
N ILE A 11 -18.71 50.84 24.71
CA ILE A 11 -18.49 50.95 23.25
C ILE A 11 -16.98 50.82 22.91
N PHE A 12 -16.69 49.81 22.07
CA PHE A 12 -15.66 49.66 21.03
C PHE A 12 -14.33 50.45 21.05
N PHE A 13 -13.22 49.69 21.02
CA PHE A 13 -12.10 49.86 20.07
C PHE A 13 -11.22 48.59 20.11
N VAL A 14 -11.40 47.62 19.21
CA VAL A 14 -10.56 47.34 18.02
C VAL A 14 -9.05 47.55 18.26
N CYS A 15 -8.35 46.47 18.58
CA CYS A 15 -6.97 46.25 18.13
C CYS A 15 -6.90 44.84 17.55
N ILE A 16 -6.86 44.79 16.22
CA ILE A 16 -6.57 43.64 15.39
C ILE A 16 -5.11 43.25 15.64
N LEU A 17 -4.88 42.07 16.22
CA LEU A 17 -3.66 41.31 16.02
C LEU A 17 -4.08 39.93 15.50
N TYR A 18 -3.80 39.72 14.23
CA TYR A 18 -3.95 38.46 13.51
C TYR A 18 -3.11 37.37 14.21
N GLY A 19 -3.73 36.58 15.08
CA GLY A 19 -3.35 35.19 15.23
C GLY A 19 -4.07 34.40 14.13
N PRO A 20 -3.46 33.34 13.54
CA PRO A 20 -4.21 32.48 12.64
C PRO A 20 -5.39 31.94 13.45
N THR A 21 -6.59 32.24 12.98
CA THR A 21 -7.81 31.59 13.44
C THR A 21 -7.69 30.13 13.01
N PHE A 22 -7.06 29.31 13.83
CA PHE A 22 -7.11 27.85 13.70
C PHE A 22 -8.59 27.47 13.68
N SER A 23 -9.01 26.95 12.55
CA SER A 23 -10.41 26.64 12.31
C SER A 23 -10.78 25.46 13.21
N LEU A 24 -11.89 25.57 13.96
CA LEU A 24 -12.47 24.44 14.71
C LEU A 24 -12.71 23.19 13.84
N ALA A 25 -12.70 23.33 12.51
CA ALA A 25 -12.79 22.22 11.57
C ALA A 25 -11.49 21.42 11.38
N GLU A 26 -10.31 22.04 11.54
CA GLU A 26 -9.00 21.37 11.39
C GLU A 26 -8.80 20.31 12.49
N ASN A 27 -9.19 20.62 13.73
CA ASN A 27 -9.11 19.69 14.86
C ASN A 27 -9.96 18.42 14.69
N ILE A 28 -11.14 18.53 14.05
CA ILE A 28 -12.05 17.38 13.89
C ILE A 28 -11.51 16.39 12.85
N PHE A 29 -10.78 16.88 11.85
CA PHE A 29 -10.23 16.04 10.79
C PHE A 29 -8.99 15.28 11.27
N ALA A 30 -8.05 15.97 11.92
CA ALA A 30 -6.85 15.37 12.49
C ALA A 30 -7.18 14.30 13.56
N GLU A 31 -8.11 14.60 14.48
CA GLU A 31 -8.56 13.63 15.49
C GLU A 31 -9.17 12.37 14.87
N LYS A 32 -9.99 12.53 13.82
CA LYS A 32 -10.58 11.37 13.12
C LYS A 32 -9.55 10.61 12.31
N ILE A 33 -8.54 11.26 11.76
CA ILE A 33 -7.43 10.52 11.13
C ILE A 33 -6.79 9.61 12.17
N LEU A 34 -6.49 10.09 13.38
CA LEU A 34 -5.87 9.25 14.42
C LEU A 34 -6.80 8.14 14.91
N GLU A 35 -8.12 8.36 14.92
CA GLU A 35 -9.11 7.31 15.23
C GLU A 35 -9.06 6.15 14.23
N TYR A 36 -8.92 6.44 12.93
CA TYR A 36 -8.96 5.42 11.86
C TYR A 36 -7.57 4.97 11.39
N PHE A 37 -6.54 5.77 11.62
CA PHE A 37 -5.16 5.63 11.17
C PHE A 37 -4.17 6.06 12.28
N PRO A 38 -4.10 5.32 13.40
CA PRO A 38 -3.19 5.65 14.51
C PRO A 38 -1.71 5.66 14.09
N GLN A 39 -1.34 4.97 13.01
CA GLN A 39 0.01 4.99 12.41
C GLN A 39 0.39 6.30 11.74
N ALA A 40 -0.57 7.23 11.59
CA ALA A 40 -0.32 8.56 11.05
C ALA A 40 0.46 9.44 12.04
N ASP A 41 0.32 9.18 13.35
CA ASP A 41 1.11 9.76 14.43
C ASP A 41 2.44 9.00 14.56
N VAL A 42 3.46 9.51 13.89
CA VAL A 42 4.79 8.89 13.79
C VAL A 42 5.58 9.16 15.06
N ASN A 43 5.44 10.35 15.64
CA ASN A 43 6.16 10.77 16.84
C ASN A 43 5.51 10.24 18.14
N LYS A 44 4.29 9.69 18.05
CA LYS A 44 3.47 9.10 19.12
C LYS A 44 3.04 10.09 20.19
N ASP A 45 2.84 11.35 19.83
CA ASP A 45 2.41 12.40 20.76
C ASP A 45 0.88 12.52 20.88
N GLY A 46 0.13 11.75 20.08
CA GLY A 46 -1.33 11.74 20.06
C GLY A 46 -1.96 12.89 19.26
N VAL A 47 -1.16 13.67 18.54
CA VAL A 47 -1.59 14.82 17.71
C VAL A 47 -0.96 14.70 16.33
N LEU A 48 -1.76 14.89 15.29
CA LEU A 48 -1.21 14.90 13.94
C LEU A 48 -0.58 16.26 13.66
N SER A 49 0.75 16.30 13.52
CA SER A 49 1.47 17.50 13.10
C SER A 49 1.23 17.83 11.62
N ASP A 50 1.46 19.08 11.21
CA ASP A 50 1.34 19.52 9.80
C ASP A 50 2.18 18.66 8.84
N GLU A 51 3.34 18.18 9.32
CA GLU A 51 4.27 17.35 8.57
C GLU A 51 3.74 15.94 8.36
N GLU A 52 3.16 15.35 9.41
CA GLU A 52 2.50 14.04 9.38
C GLU A 52 1.23 14.08 8.54
N GLU A 53 0.43 15.15 8.67
CA GLU A 53 -0.76 15.35 7.85
C GLU A 53 -0.41 15.49 6.37
N ALA A 54 0.65 16.24 6.05
CA ALA A 54 1.11 16.37 4.67
C ALA A 54 1.66 15.02 4.14
N ALA A 55 2.33 14.22 4.97
CA ALA A 55 2.79 12.89 4.59
C ALA A 55 1.62 11.93 4.32
N VAL A 56 0.59 11.95 5.18
CA VAL A 56 -0.66 11.20 5.01
C VAL A 56 -1.38 11.63 3.74
N SER A 57 -1.48 12.94 3.50
CA SER A 57 -2.14 13.49 2.31
C SER A 57 -1.43 13.10 1.02
N ARG A 58 -0.09 13.18 0.97
CA ARG A 58 0.70 12.71 -0.19
C ARG A 58 0.49 11.21 -0.45
N ARG A 59 0.52 10.39 0.60
CA ARG A 59 0.25 8.94 0.49
C ARG A 59 -1.19 8.67 0.03
N ALA A 60 -2.15 9.45 0.51
CA ALA A 60 -3.55 9.35 0.14
C ALA A 60 -3.78 9.68 -1.34
N ILE A 61 -3.11 10.68 -1.91
CA ILE A 61 -3.19 11.01 -3.35
C ILE A 61 -2.59 9.89 -4.20
N GLN A 62 -1.45 9.34 -3.79
CA GLN A 62 -0.85 8.20 -4.50
C GLN A 62 -1.78 6.97 -4.51
N ARG A 63 -2.43 6.67 -3.37
CA ARG A 63 -3.32 5.52 -3.24
C ARG A 63 -4.70 5.76 -3.86
N TYR A 64 -5.18 6.99 -3.84
CA TYR A 64 -6.46 7.42 -4.39
C TYR A 64 -6.27 8.64 -5.30
N PRO A 65 -5.78 8.46 -6.54
CA PRO A 65 -5.56 9.58 -7.46
C PRO A 65 -6.82 10.37 -7.82
N LYS A 66 -8.00 9.80 -7.54
CA LYS A 66 -9.32 10.45 -7.71
C LYS A 66 -9.78 11.24 -6.47
N ALA A 67 -8.96 11.29 -5.42
CA ALA A 67 -9.22 12.07 -4.22
C ALA A 67 -8.84 13.53 -4.42
N ASP A 68 -7.77 13.79 -5.17
CA ASP A 68 -7.39 15.11 -5.69
C ASP A 68 -8.26 15.40 -6.92
N VAL A 69 -9.34 16.14 -6.70
CA VAL A 69 -10.39 16.42 -7.70
C VAL A 69 -9.99 17.61 -8.57
N ASP A 70 -9.33 18.60 -8.00
CA ASP A 70 -8.86 19.77 -8.74
C ASP A 70 -7.47 19.57 -9.38
N GLY A 71 -6.76 18.51 -9.01
CA GLY A 71 -5.51 18.07 -9.63
C GLY A 71 -4.32 18.93 -9.22
N ASP A 72 -4.41 19.61 -8.07
CA ASP A 72 -3.38 20.54 -7.61
C ASP A 72 -2.19 19.85 -6.91
N GLY A 73 -2.25 18.53 -6.75
CA GLY A 73 -1.21 17.73 -6.12
C GLY A 73 -1.25 17.75 -4.59
N SER A 74 -2.30 18.33 -4.01
CA SER A 74 -2.60 18.34 -2.59
C SER A 74 -4.06 17.90 -2.35
N LEU A 75 -4.44 17.69 -1.09
CA LEU A 75 -5.85 17.47 -0.77
C LEU A 75 -6.34 18.67 0.02
N SER A 76 -7.29 19.40 -0.53
CA SER A 76 -8.03 20.40 0.22
C SER A 76 -8.84 19.75 1.34
N ASP A 77 -9.25 20.54 2.34
CA ASP A 77 -10.03 20.04 3.49
C ASP A 77 -11.33 19.34 3.06
N LYS A 78 -11.93 19.79 1.95
CA LYS A 78 -13.14 19.17 1.39
C LYS A 78 -12.85 17.80 0.78
N GLU A 79 -11.71 17.63 0.13
CA GLU A 79 -11.31 16.37 -0.49
C GLU A 79 -10.85 15.36 0.56
N LYS A 80 -10.08 15.84 1.54
CA LYS A 80 -9.76 15.16 2.79
C LYS A 80 -11.02 14.57 3.44
N GLU A 81 -12.05 15.39 3.65
CA GLU A 81 -13.31 14.96 4.27
C GLU A 81 -14.07 13.93 3.40
N GLN A 82 -14.12 14.13 2.08
CA GLN A 82 -14.78 13.19 1.17
C GLN A 82 -14.06 11.84 1.12
N LEU A 83 -12.74 11.86 1.10
CA LEU A 83 -11.92 10.66 1.14
C LEU A 83 -12.16 9.91 2.45
N LEU A 84 -12.13 10.60 3.58
CA LEU A 84 -12.40 10.02 4.90
C LEU A 84 -13.80 9.40 4.95
N LYS A 85 -14.84 10.09 4.46
CA LYS A 85 -16.20 9.53 4.38
C LYS A 85 -16.27 8.25 3.53
N ARG A 86 -15.56 8.21 2.41
CA ARG A 86 -15.50 7.01 1.56
C ARG A 86 -14.80 5.86 2.28
N VAL A 87 -13.67 6.12 2.92
CA VAL A 87 -12.90 5.10 3.65
C VAL A 87 -13.69 4.54 4.83
N VAL A 88 -14.32 5.41 5.63
CA VAL A 88 -15.16 5.00 6.77
C VAL A 88 -16.39 4.21 6.29
N ALA A 89 -17.05 4.63 5.20
CA ALA A 89 -18.20 3.90 4.66
C ALA A 89 -17.83 2.52 4.11
N LEU A 90 -16.66 2.39 3.48
CA LEU A 90 -16.12 1.10 3.05
C LEU A 90 -15.85 0.19 4.25
N ARG A 91 -15.20 0.72 5.31
CA ARG A 91 -14.90 -0.01 6.54
C ARG A 91 -16.17 -0.49 7.26
N LYS A 92 -17.22 0.34 7.31
CA LYS A 92 -18.51 -0.04 7.89
C LYS A 92 -19.22 -1.14 7.11
N ARG A 93 -19.13 -1.13 5.77
CA ARG A 93 -19.67 -2.20 4.91
C ARG A 93 -18.90 -3.52 5.05
N MET A 94 -17.61 -3.46 5.36
CA MET A 94 -16.77 -4.64 5.59
C MET A 94 -17.03 -5.29 6.95
N ASN A 95 -17.43 -4.53 7.97
CA ASN A 95 -17.80 -5.06 9.28
C ASN A 95 -19.24 -5.62 9.36
N ASP A 96 -20.06 -5.40 8.33
CA ASP A 96 -21.44 -5.88 8.25
C ASP A 96 -21.54 -7.12 7.34
N THR A 97 -20.85 -8.20 7.70
CA THR A 97 -20.91 -9.49 6.98
C THR A 97 -21.75 -10.51 7.74
N SER A 98 -23.08 -10.34 7.70
CA SER A 98 -23.97 -11.50 7.83
C SER A 98 -24.28 -12.06 6.44
N PRO A 99 -24.03 -13.36 6.17
CA PRO A 99 -24.22 -13.91 4.83
C PRO A 99 -25.72 -14.09 4.52
N PRO A 100 -26.19 -13.81 3.29
CA PRO A 100 -27.53 -14.19 2.91
C PRO A 100 -27.58 -15.71 2.75
N THR A 101 -28.40 -16.34 3.56
CA THR A 101 -28.76 -17.76 3.46
C THR A 101 -29.55 -18.03 2.18
N GLY A 102 -29.08 -18.95 1.35
CA GLY A 102 -29.94 -19.70 0.43
C GLY A 102 -29.37 -19.98 -0.97
N GLY A 103 -29.33 -21.27 -1.32
CA GLY A 103 -29.64 -21.73 -2.69
C GLY A 103 -28.47 -22.24 -3.54
N PHE A 104 -28.46 -23.56 -3.76
CA PHE A 104 -27.58 -24.32 -4.65
C PHE A 104 -27.91 -24.16 -6.16
N PHE A 105 -26.93 -24.55 -6.97
CA PHE A 105 -26.87 -24.79 -8.44
C PHE A 105 -26.75 -23.60 -9.39
N GLY A 106 -25.62 -23.58 -10.11
CA GLY A 106 -25.42 -22.77 -11.32
C GLY A 106 -23.96 -22.73 -11.75
N SER A 107 -23.59 -23.58 -12.69
CA SER A 107 -22.35 -23.47 -13.46
C SER A 107 -22.18 -22.06 -14.04
N GLY A 108 -21.18 -21.32 -13.58
CA GLY A 108 -20.89 -19.98 -14.07
C GLY A 108 -19.62 -19.40 -13.45
N LYS A 109 -18.66 -19.07 -14.33
CA LYS A 109 -17.55 -18.11 -14.19
C LYS A 109 -17.03 -17.81 -12.76
N SER A 110 -15.76 -18.21 -12.52
CA SER A 110 -14.80 -17.67 -11.53
C SER A 110 -15.32 -16.52 -10.66
N LYS A 111 -15.59 -16.81 -9.37
CA LYS A 111 -16.01 -15.83 -8.36
C LYS A 111 -14.93 -15.48 -7.34
N SER A 112 -13.76 -15.05 -7.80
CA SER A 112 -12.98 -14.05 -7.07
C SER A 112 -11.95 -13.33 -7.96
N GLY A 113 -12.33 -12.98 -9.20
CA GLY A 113 -11.52 -12.18 -10.13
C GLY A 113 -11.19 -10.76 -9.61
N ARG A 114 -10.32 -10.67 -8.60
CA ARG A 114 -9.71 -9.41 -8.18
C ARG A 114 -8.61 -9.07 -9.18
N LYS A 115 -8.75 -7.92 -9.84
CA LYS A 115 -7.67 -7.35 -10.67
C LYS A 115 -6.45 -7.06 -9.77
N PRO A 116 -5.22 -7.14 -10.31
CA PRO A 116 -4.05 -6.67 -9.60
C PRO A 116 -4.25 -5.23 -9.10
N SER A 117 -3.68 -4.91 -7.95
CA SER A 117 -3.55 -3.51 -7.49
C SER A 117 -2.65 -2.74 -8.45
N PHE A 118 -1.58 -3.39 -8.91
CA PHE A 118 -0.72 -2.92 -9.99
C PHE A 118 -0.43 -4.09 -10.93
N ASP A 119 -0.62 -3.88 -12.23
CA ASP A 119 -0.38 -4.87 -13.27
C ASP A 119 0.83 -4.49 -14.13
N ASN A 120 1.57 -5.50 -14.59
CA ASN A 120 2.73 -5.36 -15.47
C ASN A 120 3.78 -4.32 -14.99
N VAL A 121 3.99 -4.26 -13.67
CA VAL A 121 4.99 -3.38 -13.07
C VAL A 121 6.38 -3.83 -13.52
N LYS A 122 7.12 -2.95 -14.20
CA LYS A 122 8.49 -3.22 -14.64
C LYS A 122 9.46 -3.13 -13.47
N TYR A 123 10.33 -4.14 -13.36
CA TYR A 123 11.42 -4.18 -12.37
C TYR A 123 12.83 -4.23 -13.02
N GLY A 124 12.88 -4.25 -14.35
CA GLY A 124 14.10 -4.29 -15.14
C GLY A 124 13.82 -3.96 -16.62
N GLU A 125 14.88 -3.90 -17.41
CA GLU A 125 14.82 -3.44 -18.81
C GLU A 125 14.10 -4.42 -19.74
N ASN A 126 14.28 -5.72 -19.52
CA ASN A 126 13.73 -6.75 -20.40
C ASN A 126 12.19 -6.73 -20.39
N GLU A 127 11.56 -7.04 -21.52
CA GLU A 127 10.10 -7.10 -21.63
C GLU A 127 9.45 -8.07 -20.63
N ARG A 128 10.16 -9.14 -20.24
CA ARG A 128 9.66 -10.11 -19.27
C ARG A 128 9.99 -9.73 -17.82
N ASN A 129 10.72 -8.64 -17.58
CA ASN A 129 10.94 -8.13 -16.23
C ASN A 129 9.71 -7.35 -15.73
N VAL A 130 8.59 -8.05 -15.66
CA VAL A 130 7.30 -7.53 -15.19
C VAL A 130 6.67 -8.44 -14.14
N PHE A 131 5.87 -7.86 -13.26
CA PHE A 131 5.03 -8.61 -12.32
C PHE A 131 3.66 -7.96 -12.13
N ASP A 132 2.74 -8.75 -11.59
CA ASP A 132 1.46 -8.26 -11.06
C ASP A 132 1.48 -8.42 -9.54
N ILE A 133 0.89 -7.47 -8.82
CA ILE A 133 0.77 -7.53 -7.36
C ILE A 133 -0.66 -7.21 -6.91
N TRP A 134 -1.14 -7.98 -5.94
CA TRP A 134 -2.40 -7.78 -5.25
C TRP A 134 -2.08 -7.48 -3.78
N LEU A 135 -2.42 -6.28 -3.33
CA LEU A 135 -2.21 -5.86 -1.96
C LEU A 135 -3.40 -6.30 -1.09
N ALA A 136 -3.11 -6.89 0.07
CA ALA A 136 -4.12 -7.16 1.07
C ALA A 136 -4.51 -5.87 1.80
N ASP A 137 -5.80 -5.70 2.08
CA ASP A 137 -6.28 -4.56 2.87
C ASP A 137 -5.88 -4.75 4.34
N SER A 138 -5.05 -3.85 4.85
CA SER A 138 -4.53 -3.89 6.23
C SER A 138 -4.09 -2.50 6.68
N GLU A 139 -4.23 -2.23 7.98
CA GLU A 139 -3.73 -1.02 8.65
C GLU A 139 -2.24 -1.12 9.00
N THR A 140 -1.72 -2.34 9.14
CA THR A 140 -0.30 -2.62 9.41
C THR A 140 0.38 -3.24 8.19
N PRO A 141 1.72 -3.16 8.08
CA PRO A 141 2.47 -3.82 7.00
C PRO A 141 2.10 -5.29 6.85
N THR A 142 1.83 -5.70 5.61
CA THR A 142 1.36 -7.05 5.26
C THR A 142 2.51 -7.96 4.88
N PRO A 143 2.46 -9.26 5.21
CA PRO A 143 3.37 -10.24 4.61
C PRO A 143 3.22 -10.25 3.09
N LEU A 144 4.29 -10.62 2.39
CA LEU A 144 4.31 -10.75 0.93
C LEU A 144 4.60 -12.20 0.52
N ALA A 145 3.75 -12.77 -0.32
CA ALA A 145 3.97 -14.06 -0.99
C ALA A 145 4.27 -13.86 -2.48
N VAL A 146 5.46 -14.25 -2.93
CA VAL A 146 5.90 -14.09 -4.33
C VAL A 146 5.77 -15.42 -5.07
N TYR A 147 4.85 -15.47 -6.04
CA TYR A 147 4.71 -16.58 -6.97
C TYR A 147 5.75 -16.50 -8.09
N ILE A 148 6.53 -17.57 -8.22
CA ILE A 148 7.50 -17.77 -9.30
C ILE A 148 7.02 -18.94 -10.16
N HIS A 149 6.67 -18.64 -11.41
CA HIS A 149 6.06 -19.63 -12.28
C HIS A 149 7.04 -20.76 -12.68
N GLY A 150 6.52 -21.94 -13.00
CA GLY A 150 7.29 -23.03 -13.59
C GLY A 150 7.34 -22.97 -15.13
N GLY A 151 8.00 -23.95 -15.74
CA GLY A 151 8.07 -24.10 -17.22
C GLY A 151 9.47 -24.37 -17.76
N GLY A 152 10.31 -25.06 -16.98
CA GLY A 152 11.65 -25.48 -17.40
C GLY A 152 12.57 -24.33 -17.82
N PHE A 153 12.33 -23.12 -17.30
CA PHE A 153 12.98 -21.87 -17.70
C PHE A 153 12.82 -21.48 -19.18
N LYS A 154 11.98 -22.18 -19.94
CA LYS A 154 11.78 -21.97 -21.40
C LYS A 154 10.37 -21.48 -21.74
N SER A 155 9.43 -21.61 -20.80
CA SER A 155 8.03 -21.22 -20.97
C SER A 155 7.40 -20.86 -19.62
N GLY A 156 6.13 -20.45 -19.65
CA GLY A 156 5.36 -20.07 -18.47
C GLY A 156 5.18 -18.57 -18.34
N SER A 157 4.33 -18.18 -17.40
CA SER A 157 4.01 -16.77 -17.17
C SER A 157 3.37 -16.57 -15.80
N LYS A 158 3.38 -15.33 -15.32
CA LYS A 158 2.75 -14.87 -14.08
C LYS A 158 1.25 -15.19 -14.01
N GLU A 159 0.55 -15.27 -15.15
CA GLU A 159 -0.88 -15.62 -15.22
C GLU A 159 -1.18 -17.08 -14.85
N LYS A 160 -0.15 -17.92 -14.65
CA LYS A 160 -0.35 -19.28 -14.12
C LYS A 160 -0.75 -19.29 -12.64
N LEU A 161 -0.61 -18.17 -11.94
CA LEU A 161 -1.10 -18.06 -10.56
C LEU A 161 -2.64 -18.17 -10.55
N LYS A 162 -3.14 -19.17 -9.82
CA LYS A 162 -4.58 -19.45 -9.75
C LYS A 162 -5.31 -18.37 -8.94
N VAL A 163 -6.47 -17.96 -9.44
CA VAL A 163 -7.33 -16.94 -8.80
C VAL A 163 -7.75 -17.35 -7.39
N GLU A 164 -8.00 -18.64 -7.16
CA GLU A 164 -8.35 -19.16 -5.84
C GLU A 164 -7.19 -19.03 -4.84
N LYS A 165 -5.95 -19.14 -5.32
CA LYS A 165 -4.75 -18.96 -4.49
C LYS A 165 -4.55 -17.49 -4.13
N ILE A 166 -4.78 -16.58 -5.08
CA ILE A 166 -4.74 -15.13 -4.84
C ILE A 166 -5.77 -14.76 -3.77
N ALA A 167 -7.03 -15.17 -3.94
CA ALA A 167 -8.09 -14.88 -2.96
C ALA A 167 -7.75 -15.43 -1.58
N ALA A 168 -7.31 -16.68 -1.48
CA ALA A 168 -6.96 -17.29 -0.21
C ALA A 168 -5.82 -16.56 0.54
N LEU A 169 -4.82 -16.02 -0.17
CA LEU A 169 -3.73 -15.25 0.44
C LEU A 169 -4.22 -13.86 0.88
N LEU A 170 -4.97 -13.17 0.02
CA LEU A 170 -5.51 -11.85 0.35
C LEU A 170 -6.48 -11.90 1.54
N ASP A 171 -7.36 -12.90 1.57
CA ASP A 171 -8.31 -13.09 2.67
C ASP A 171 -7.61 -13.50 3.98
N ALA A 172 -6.37 -13.99 3.91
CA ALA A 172 -5.49 -14.22 5.05
C ALA A 172 -4.63 -13.01 5.43
N GLY A 173 -4.83 -11.85 4.80
CA GLY A 173 -4.06 -10.63 5.05
C GLY A 173 -2.64 -10.64 4.45
N ILE A 174 -2.40 -11.50 3.45
CA ILE A 174 -1.09 -11.65 2.79
C ILE A 174 -1.18 -11.03 1.40
N SER A 175 -0.37 -10.00 1.15
CA SER A 175 -0.17 -9.45 -0.19
C SER A 175 0.53 -10.51 -1.07
N VAL A 176 0.16 -10.58 -2.34
CA VAL A 176 0.68 -11.60 -3.25
C VAL A 176 1.17 -10.96 -4.54
N ALA A 177 2.31 -11.39 -5.04
CA ALA A 177 2.85 -10.99 -6.33
C ALA A 177 3.09 -12.20 -7.23
N ALA A 178 3.03 -12.00 -8.55
CA ALA A 178 3.36 -13.02 -9.53
C ALA A 178 4.32 -12.44 -10.56
N ILE A 179 5.53 -13.00 -10.65
CA ILE A 179 6.62 -12.46 -11.48
C ILE A 179 6.77 -13.24 -12.78
N ASN A 180 7.11 -12.53 -13.85
CA ASN A 180 7.85 -13.11 -14.98
C ASN A 180 9.36 -12.93 -14.74
N TYR A 181 10.18 -13.73 -15.41
CA TYR A 181 11.66 -13.65 -15.42
C TYR A 181 12.15 -13.76 -16.87
N ARG A 182 13.42 -13.94 -17.24
CA ARG A 182 13.87 -14.21 -18.64
C ARG A 182 14.00 -15.70 -18.96
N PHE A 183 13.80 -16.09 -20.21
CA PHE A 183 13.86 -17.51 -20.60
C PHE A 183 15.27 -17.91 -21.00
N VAL A 184 15.64 -19.17 -20.77
CA VAL A 184 16.94 -19.73 -21.19
C VAL A 184 17.11 -19.85 -22.70
N THR A 185 16.05 -19.61 -23.47
CA THR A 185 16.12 -19.51 -24.93
C THR A 185 16.68 -18.17 -25.40
N THR A 186 16.60 -17.13 -24.57
CA THR A 186 17.16 -15.79 -24.85
C THR A 186 18.37 -15.49 -23.97
N ASP A 187 18.36 -15.92 -22.71
CA ASP A 187 19.38 -15.60 -21.72
C ASP A 187 19.74 -16.82 -20.86
N PRO A 188 20.99 -17.31 -20.85
CA PRO A 188 21.36 -18.53 -20.12
C PRO A 188 21.16 -18.40 -18.60
N LEU A 189 21.05 -19.53 -17.90
CA LEU A 189 21.11 -19.53 -16.44
C LEU A 189 22.44 -18.94 -15.94
N PRO A 190 22.46 -18.21 -14.81
CA PRO A 190 21.39 -18.03 -13.82
C PRO A 190 20.51 -16.78 -14.06
N THR A 191 20.33 -16.31 -15.30
CA THR A 191 19.59 -15.05 -15.56
C THR A 191 18.18 -15.02 -14.95
N ALA A 192 17.42 -16.12 -15.07
CA ALA A 192 16.10 -16.22 -14.45
C ALA A 192 16.13 -16.07 -12.91
N HIS A 193 17.20 -16.52 -12.27
CA HIS A 193 17.43 -16.38 -10.84
C HIS A 193 17.71 -14.94 -10.46
N HIS A 194 18.57 -14.27 -11.23
CA HIS A 194 18.88 -12.85 -11.03
C HIS A 194 17.66 -11.95 -11.25
N ASP A 195 16.79 -12.30 -12.19
CA ASP A 195 15.52 -11.61 -12.40
C ASP A 195 14.57 -11.76 -11.20
N ALA A 196 14.46 -12.96 -10.63
CA ALA A 196 13.64 -13.19 -9.44
C ALA A 196 14.21 -12.48 -8.20
N ARG A 197 15.55 -12.50 -8.03
CA ARG A 197 16.29 -11.71 -7.03
C ARG A 197 15.90 -10.24 -7.14
N ARG A 198 16.04 -9.69 -8.35
CA ARG A 198 15.73 -8.29 -8.66
C ARG A 198 14.26 -7.94 -8.39
N ALA A 199 13.33 -8.83 -8.73
CA ALA A 199 11.91 -8.61 -8.48
C ALA A 199 11.60 -8.50 -6.97
N ILE A 200 12.21 -9.36 -6.14
CA ILE A 200 12.05 -9.29 -4.67
C ILE A 200 12.61 -7.99 -4.12
N GLN A 201 13.81 -7.62 -4.54
CA GLN A 201 14.44 -6.36 -4.17
C GLN A 201 13.58 -5.16 -4.57
N PHE A 202 13.03 -5.16 -5.78
CA PHE A 202 12.16 -4.10 -6.25
C PHE A 202 10.87 -4.00 -5.40
N MET A 203 10.27 -5.14 -5.03
CA MET A 203 9.09 -5.14 -4.15
C MET A 203 9.43 -4.60 -2.76
N ARG A 204 10.64 -4.86 -2.24
CA ARG A 204 11.11 -4.32 -0.96
C ARG A 204 11.38 -2.82 -1.01
N SER A 205 11.94 -2.29 -2.10
CA SER A 205 12.12 -0.84 -2.26
C SER A 205 10.80 -0.08 -2.35
N LYS A 206 9.69 -0.81 -2.60
CA LYS A 206 8.31 -0.31 -2.60
C LYS A 206 7.53 -0.61 -1.32
N ALA A 207 8.17 -1.20 -0.31
CA ALA A 207 7.46 -1.72 0.85
C ALA A 207 6.68 -0.65 1.64
N ASP A 208 7.25 0.54 1.81
CA ASP A 208 6.57 1.66 2.48
C ASP A 208 5.35 2.15 1.67
N GLU A 209 5.49 2.23 0.34
CA GLU A 209 4.43 2.64 -0.58
C GLU A 209 3.28 1.62 -0.60
N TRP A 210 3.61 0.33 -0.54
CA TRP A 210 2.68 -0.77 -0.70
C TRP A 210 2.23 -1.40 0.62
N ASN A 211 2.66 -0.85 1.75
CA ASN A 211 2.36 -1.35 3.09
C ASN A 211 2.74 -2.84 3.23
N ILE A 212 3.99 -3.18 2.90
CA ILE A 212 4.54 -4.54 2.96
C ILE A 212 5.55 -4.62 4.11
N ASP A 213 5.47 -5.70 4.89
CA ASP A 213 6.45 -6.04 5.91
C ASP A 213 7.67 -6.71 5.26
N THR A 214 8.78 -5.98 5.20
CA THR A 214 10.05 -6.46 4.64
C THR A 214 10.65 -7.62 5.45
N ASN A 215 10.21 -7.89 6.68
CA ASN A 215 10.66 -9.04 7.45
C ASN A 215 9.81 -10.30 7.21
N ARG A 216 8.74 -10.20 6.41
CA ARG A 216 7.79 -11.30 6.17
C ARG A 216 7.53 -11.49 4.68
N VAL A 217 8.58 -11.80 3.95
CA VAL A 217 8.53 -12.09 2.51
C VAL A 217 8.77 -13.58 2.31
N ALA A 218 7.91 -14.27 1.58
CA ALA A 218 8.07 -15.67 1.22
C ALA A 218 7.90 -15.86 -0.30
N ALA A 219 8.50 -16.91 -0.88
CA ALA A 219 8.30 -17.25 -2.29
C ALA A 219 7.77 -18.68 -2.45
N PHE A 220 6.98 -18.89 -3.50
CA PHE A 220 6.44 -20.20 -3.83
C PHE A 220 6.33 -20.41 -5.34
N GLY A 221 6.44 -21.66 -5.77
CA GLY A 221 6.43 -22.01 -7.19
C GLY A 221 6.49 -23.52 -7.40
N GLY A 222 6.44 -23.95 -8.66
CA GLY A 222 6.58 -25.36 -9.04
C GLY A 222 7.64 -25.55 -10.11
N SER A 223 8.31 -26.71 -10.12
CA SER A 223 9.34 -27.05 -11.12
C SER A 223 10.46 -25.99 -11.14
N ALA A 224 10.74 -25.36 -12.28
CA ALA A 224 11.70 -24.27 -12.42
C ALA A 224 11.48 -23.15 -11.38
N GLY A 225 10.23 -22.77 -11.10
CA GLY A 225 9.92 -21.76 -10.09
C GLY A 225 10.24 -22.20 -8.66
N ALA A 226 10.00 -23.48 -8.34
CA ALA A 226 10.40 -24.04 -7.04
C ALA A 226 11.93 -24.08 -6.88
N GLN A 227 12.64 -24.37 -7.97
CA GLN A 227 14.10 -24.33 -7.97
C GLN A 227 14.64 -22.91 -7.74
N ILE A 228 14.02 -21.88 -8.32
CA ILE A 228 14.36 -20.46 -8.03
C ILE A 228 14.05 -20.13 -6.55
N CYS A 229 12.89 -20.54 -6.03
CA CYS A 229 12.55 -20.34 -4.62
C CYS A 229 13.62 -20.96 -3.71
N MET A 230 14.09 -22.16 -4.05
CA MET A 230 15.11 -22.83 -3.26
C MET A 230 16.49 -22.18 -3.38
N TRP A 231 16.84 -21.70 -4.57
CA TRP A 231 18.06 -20.94 -4.76
C TRP A 231 18.05 -19.65 -3.91
N LEU A 232 16.94 -18.91 -3.88
CA LEU A 232 16.79 -17.74 -3.01
C LEU A 232 16.88 -18.11 -1.53
N ALA A 233 16.18 -19.16 -1.10
CA ALA A 233 16.10 -19.56 0.31
C ALA A 233 17.43 -20.10 0.88
N TYR A 234 18.28 -20.71 0.04
CA TYR A 234 19.57 -21.28 0.45
C TYR A 234 20.79 -20.42 0.09
N SER A 235 20.57 -19.23 -0.47
CA SER A 235 21.66 -18.28 -0.69
C SER A 235 21.78 -17.33 0.50
N ASP A 236 22.99 -16.81 0.70
CA ASP A 236 23.18 -15.65 1.56
C ASP A 236 22.40 -14.44 1.03
N ASP A 237 22.19 -13.45 1.90
CA ASP A 237 21.58 -12.20 1.47
C ASP A 237 22.44 -11.54 0.38
N MET A 238 21.83 -11.18 -0.74
CA MET A 238 22.50 -10.60 -1.90
C MET A 238 22.26 -9.09 -2.02
N ALA A 239 21.85 -8.43 -0.92
CA ALA A 239 21.87 -6.99 -0.82
C ALA A 239 23.30 -6.44 -1.00
N ASP A 240 23.45 -5.45 -1.87
CA ASP A 240 24.68 -4.69 -2.02
C ASP A 240 24.45 -3.26 -1.55
N ALA A 241 24.79 -2.99 -0.29
CA ALA A 241 24.66 -1.67 0.32
C ALA A 241 25.49 -0.58 -0.38
N THR A 242 26.47 -0.96 -1.20
CA THR A 242 27.34 -0.03 -1.93
C THR A 242 26.89 0.21 -3.38
N SER A 243 25.89 -0.50 -3.87
CA SER A 243 25.41 -0.34 -5.25
C SER A 243 24.84 1.06 -5.48
N ASP A 244 25.12 1.63 -6.65
CA ASP A 244 24.51 2.88 -7.11
C ASP A 244 23.01 2.71 -7.42
N ASP A 245 22.57 1.47 -7.66
CA ASP A 245 21.17 1.13 -7.84
C ASP A 245 20.50 0.90 -6.48
N PRO A 246 19.56 1.77 -6.05
CA PRO A 246 18.94 1.66 -4.74
C PRO A 246 18.15 0.36 -4.55
N VAL A 247 17.68 -0.27 -5.64
CA VAL A 247 16.98 -1.55 -5.55
C VAL A 247 17.96 -2.67 -5.21
N GLU A 248 19.20 -2.65 -5.69
CA GLU A 248 20.19 -3.70 -5.35
C GLU A 248 20.61 -3.68 -3.88
N ARG A 249 20.36 -2.58 -3.17
CA ARG A 249 20.61 -2.46 -1.72
C ARG A 249 19.60 -3.22 -0.87
N GLU A 250 18.47 -3.60 -1.44
CA GLU A 250 17.41 -4.31 -0.72
C GLU A 250 17.77 -5.77 -0.48
N SER A 251 17.33 -6.31 0.65
CA SER A 251 17.54 -7.71 1.02
C SER A 251 16.88 -8.67 0.03
N THR A 252 17.47 -9.85 -0.17
CA THR A 252 16.87 -10.92 -0.97
C THR A 252 16.32 -12.06 -0.11
N ARG A 253 16.33 -11.90 1.22
CA ARG A 253 15.91 -12.94 2.16
C ARG A 253 14.42 -13.24 2.06
N LEU A 254 14.12 -14.54 2.12
CA LEU A 254 12.80 -15.15 2.29
C LEU A 254 12.60 -15.64 3.73
#